data_AF-A0A3N5M7I1-F1
#
_entry.id   AF-A0A3N5M7I1-F1
#
_cell.length_a   1.000
_cell.length_b   1.000
_cell.length_c   1.000
_cell.angle_alpha   90.00
_cell.angle_beta   90.00
_cell.angle_gamma   90.00
#
_symmetry.space_group_name_H-M   'P 1'
#
loop_
_entity.id
_entity.type
_entity.pdbx_description
1 polymer ?
#
loop_
_entity_poly.entity_id
_entity_poly.type
_entity_poly.pdbx_seq_one_letter_code
_entity_poly.pdbx_strand_id
1 'polypeptide(L)' 'MQRFNKFLDVASDFLAARKGLLPLLGAALIIVNMVLQFIPGAGWLEASNLFLHLGILLAIVGFMLAWAL' A
#
# COMPACT_ATOMS: atom_id res chain seq x y z
N MET A 1 20.81 -9.63 -2.49
CA MET A 1 19.57 -10.37 -2.82
C MET A 1 18.85 -10.97 -1.61
N GLN A 2 19.52 -11.47 -0.56
CA GLN A 2 18.81 -12.07 0.61
C GLN A 2 17.91 -11.13 1.43
N ARG A 3 18.21 -9.82 1.47
CA ARG A 3 17.39 -8.84 2.22
C ARG A 3 16.00 -8.64 1.61
N PHE A 4 15.88 -8.80 0.29
CA PHE A 4 14.60 -8.65 -0.41
C PHE A 4 13.67 -9.84 -0.11
N ASN A 5 14.19 -11.07 -0.13
CA ASN A 5 13.42 -12.25 0.25
C ASN A 5 12.96 -12.18 1.72
N LYS A 6 13.83 -11.76 2.65
CA LYS A 6 13.43 -11.59 4.05
C LYS A 6 12.34 -10.53 4.24
N PHE A 7 12.38 -9.44 3.47
CA PHE A 7 11.34 -8.42 3.51
C PHE A 7 10.01 -8.95 2.94
N LEU A 8 10.09 -9.74 1.87
CA LEU A 8 8.94 -10.39 1.25
C LEU A 8 8.34 -11.47 2.17
N ASP A 9 9.17 -12.24 2.87
CA ASP A 9 8.74 -13.26 3.84
C ASP A 9 8.06 -12.61 5.04
N VAL A 10 8.65 -11.56 5.61
CA VAL A 10 8.03 -10.82 6.71
C VAL A 10 6.74 -10.15 6.27
N ALA A 11 6.70 -9.55 5.08
CA ALA A 11 5.47 -9.00 4.52
C ALA A 11 4.43 -10.10 4.30
N SER A 12 4.81 -11.27 3.77
CA SER A 12 3.90 -12.39 3.55
C SER A 12 3.35 -12.96 4.85
N ASP A 13 4.19 -13.12 5.88
CA ASP A 13 3.75 -13.54 7.23
C ASP A 13 2.82 -12.49 7.87
N PHE A 14 3.13 -11.19 7.72
CA PHE A 14 2.27 -10.12 8.22
C PHE A 14 0.92 -10.06 7.51
N LEU A 15 0.91 -10.30 6.20
CA LEU A 15 -0.30 -10.33 5.37
C LEU A 15 -1.12 -11.61 5.61
N ALA A 16 -0.47 -12.74 5.89
CA ALA A 16 -1.11 -14.01 6.22
C ALA A 16 -1.74 -14.00 7.63
N ALA A 17 -1.13 -13.29 8.59
CA ALA A 17 -1.57 -13.29 9.98
C ALA A 17 -2.86 -12.48 10.24
N ARG A 18 -3.21 -11.50 9.39
CA ARG A 18 -4.42 -10.67 9.57
C ARG A 18 -5.11 -10.42 8.24
N LYS A 19 -6.30 -11.01 8.07
CA LYS A 19 -7.17 -11.00 6.86
C LYS A 19 -7.63 -9.62 6.34
N GLY A 20 -6.97 -8.53 6.68
CA GLY A 20 -7.31 -7.16 6.24
C GLY A 20 -6.12 -6.21 6.21
N LEU A 21 -4.89 -6.74 6.28
CA LEU A 21 -3.70 -5.92 6.39
C LEU A 21 -3.29 -5.29 5.04
N LEU A 22 -3.52 -5.99 3.92
CA LEU A 22 -3.37 -5.42 2.56
C LEU A 22 -4.31 -4.22 2.33
N PRO A 23 -5.64 -4.32 2.60
CA PRO A 23 -6.55 -3.17 2.55
C PRO A 23 -6.09 -1.98 3.40
N LEU A 24 -5.64 -2.26 4.63
CA LEU A 24 -5.12 -1.25 5.53
C LEU A 24 -3.86 -0.56 4.99
N LEU A 25 -2.97 -1.32 4.35
CA LEU A 25 -1.75 -0.80 3.74
C LEU A 25 -2.07 0.08 2.51
N GLY A 26 -3.06 -0.33 1.70
CA GLY A 26 -3.59 0.50 0.62
C GLY A 26 -4.22 1.80 1.13
N ALA A 27 -5.02 1.72 2.20
CA ALA A 27 -5.60 2.89 2.86
C ALA A 27 -4.53 3.83 3.43
N ALA A 28 -3.46 3.29 4.03
CA ALA A 28 -2.33 4.08 4.49
C ALA A 28 -1.62 4.82 3.33
N LEU A 29 -1.42 4.17 2.19
CA LEU A 29 -0.86 4.82 0.98
C LEU A 29 -1.74 5.97 0.49
N ILE A 30 -3.07 5.81 0.51
CA ILE A 30 -4.03 6.86 0.14
C ILE A 30 -3.90 8.05 1.09
N ILE A 31 -3.82 7.80 2.41
CA ILE A 31 -3.64 8.86 3.41
C ILE A 31 -2.30 9.57 3.21
N VAL A 32 -1.22 8.84 2.93
CA VAL A 32 0.10 9.42 2.65
C VAL A 32 0.05 10.28 1.39
N ASN A 33 -0.63 9.84 0.32
CA ASN A 33 -0.84 10.65 -0.88
C ASN A 33 -1.58 11.95 -0.55
N MET A 34 -2.61 11.88 0.30
CA MET A 34 -3.37 13.04 0.72
C MET A 34 -2.51 14.03 1.51
N VAL A 35 -1.65 13.55 2.43
CA VAL A 35 -0.69 14.41 3.15
C VAL A 35 0.33 15.03 2.19
N LEU A 36 0.81 14.27 1.20
CA LEU A 36 1.74 14.75 0.17
C LEU A 36 1.15 15.89 -0.68
N GLN A 37 -0.16 15.89 -0.95
CA GLN A 37 -0.83 17.00 -1.64
C GLN A 37 -0.80 18.32 -0.86
N PHE A 38 -0.61 18.29 0.45
CA PHE A 38 -0.49 19.51 1.26
C PHE A 38 0.96 20.03 1.36
N ILE A 39 1.93 19.34 0.76
CA ILE A 39 3.34 19.75 0.75
C ILE A 39 3.62 20.48 -0.57
N PRO A 40 3.59 21.83 -0.60
CA PRO A 40 3.93 22.58 -1.81
C PRO A 40 5.38 22.32 -2.20
N GLY A 41 5.59 21.77 -3.40
CA GLY A 41 6.91 21.40 -3.92
C GLY A 41 7.12 19.90 -4.19
N ALA A 42 6.10 19.06 -3.96
CA ALA A 42 6.16 17.63 -4.26
C ALA A 42 6.24 17.29 -5.77
N GLY A 43 6.04 18.29 -6.65
CA GLY A 43 6.36 18.19 -8.08
C GLY A 43 5.56 17.12 -8.81
N TRP A 44 6.24 16.26 -9.57
CA TRP A 44 5.58 15.23 -10.39
C TRP A 44 4.84 14.15 -9.58
N LEU A 45 5.28 13.88 -8.34
CA LEU A 45 4.65 12.87 -7.48
C LEU A 45 3.24 13.27 -7.02
N GLU A 46 3.03 14.54 -6.72
CA GLU A 46 1.73 15.11 -6.39
C GLU A 46 0.83 15.16 -7.63
N ALA A 47 1.37 15.66 -8.75
CA ALA A 47 0.61 15.80 -10.00
C ALA A 47 0.08 14.46 -10.54
N SER A 48 0.85 13.39 -10.38
CA SER A 48 0.48 12.05 -10.85
C SER A 48 -0.36 11.24 -9.85
N ASN A 49 -0.46 11.67 -8.59
CA ASN A 49 -1.15 10.93 -7.53
C ASN A 49 -0.71 9.45 -7.46
N LEU A 50 0.57 9.19 -7.65
CA LEU A 50 1.12 7.83 -7.79
C LEU A 50 0.79 6.92 -6.59
N PHE A 51 0.87 7.48 -5.38
CA PHE A 51 0.52 6.76 -4.14
C PHE A 51 -0.98 6.50 -4.02
N LEU A 52 -1.83 7.38 -4.55
CA LEU A 52 -3.26 7.16 -4.61
C LEU A 52 -3.59 5.94 -5.47
N HIS A 53 -3.01 5.89 -6.68
CA HIS A 53 -3.27 4.79 -7.63
C HIS A 53 -2.75 3.45 -7.08
N LEU A 54 -1.52 3.42 -6.56
CA LEU A 54 -0.96 2.22 -5.92
C LEU A 54 -1.74 1.81 -4.67
N GLY A 55 -2.17 2.78 -3.85
CA GLY A 55 -2.96 2.53 -2.65
C GLY A 55 -4.32 1.91 -2.97
N ILE A 56 -5.01 2.42 -4.00
CA ILE A 56 -6.29 1.86 -4.47
C ILE A 56 -6.11 0.44 -5.02
N LEU A 57 -5.08 0.20 -5.85
CA LEU A 57 -4.81 -1.13 -6.38
C LEU A 57 -4.52 -2.13 -5.25
N LEU A 58 -3.67 -1.75 -4.28
CA LEU A 58 -3.38 -2.57 -3.11
C LEU A 58 -4.63 -2.80 -2.24
N ALA A 59 -5.49 -1.79 -2.10
CA ALA A 59 -6.73 -1.93 -1.35
C ALA A 59 -7.68 -2.92 -2.01
N ILE A 60 -7.89 -2.82 -3.32
CA ILE A 60 -8.75 -3.72 -4.10
C ILE A 60 -8.23 -5.15 -4.02
N VAL A 61 -6.94 -5.36 -4.33
CA VAL A 61 -6.30 -6.69 -4.24
C VAL A 61 -6.40 -7.23 -2.81
N GLY A 62 -6.19 -6.38 -1.83
CA GLY A 62 -6.34 -6.72 -0.43
C GLY A 62 -7.75 -7.16 -0.05
N PHE A 63 -8.77 -6.48 -0.54
CA PHE A 63 -10.17 -6.84 -0.29
C PHE A 63 -10.51 -8.17 -0.94
N MET A 64 -10.02 -8.40 -2.16
CA MET A 64 -10.20 -9.68 -2.87
C MET A 64 -9.53 -10.83 -2.11
N LEU A 65 -8.31 -10.64 -1.61
CA LEU A 65 -7.58 -11.64 -0.82
C LEU A 65 -8.24 -11.90 0.54
N ALA A 66 -8.77 -10.86 1.20
CA ALA A 66 -9.52 -10.98 2.45
C ALA A 66 -10.78 -11.84 2.30
N TRP A 67 -11.41 -11.79 1.11
CA TRP A 67 -12.60 -12.58 0.79
C TRP A 67 -12.28 -14.01 0.34
N ALA A 68 -11.10 -14.22 -0.26
CA ALA A 68 -10.69 -15.53 -0.78
C ALA A 68 -10.14 -16.49 0.30
N LEU A 69 -9.90 -16.02 1.52
CA LEU A 69 -9.28 -16.76 2.64
C LEU A 69 -10.22 -16.93 3.84
#